data_AF-A0A956TSG8-F1
#
_entry.id   AF-A0A956TSG8-F1
#
_cell.length_a   1.000
_cell.length_b   1.000
_cell.length_c   1.000
_cell.angle_alpha   90.00
_cell.angle_beta   90.00
_cell.angle_gamma   90.00
#
_symmetry.space_group_name_H-M   'P 1'
#
loop_
_entity.id
_entity.type
_entity.pdbx_description
1 polymer ?
#
loop_
_entity_poly.entity_id
_entity_poly.type
_entity_poly.pdbx_seq_one_letter_code
_entity_poly.pdbx_strand_id
1 'polypeptide(L)'
;MPELSLAAQEQFSFHARDGVRHKAGIWFDEEVVEHSIYSEEYGKTLTVLLLDDVGGYQDPDDFDEDAELLTDTYSNFINNGQKPY
;
A
#
# COMPACT_ATOMS: atom_id res chain seq x y z
N MET A 1 -13.16 -0.12 11.38
CA MET A 1 -11.87 0.49 11.78
C MET A 1 -11.73 0.31 13.28
N PRO A 2 -10.59 -0.14 13.82
CA PRO A 2 -10.41 -0.34 15.26
C PRO A 2 -10.65 0.95 16.04
N GLU A 3 -11.28 0.85 17.21
CA GLU A 3 -11.68 2.01 18.04
C GLU A 3 -10.49 2.84 18.53
N LEU A 4 -9.32 2.21 18.66
CA LEU A 4 -8.11 2.87 19.11
C LEU A 4 -7.31 3.55 17.98
N SER A 5 -7.78 3.47 16.72
CA SER A 5 -7.07 4.07 15.60
C SER A 5 -7.14 5.59 15.59
N LEU A 6 -6.12 6.24 15.03
CA LEU A 6 -6.07 7.69 14.90
C LEU A 6 -7.25 8.25 14.11
N ALA A 7 -7.68 7.57 13.04
CA ALA A 7 -8.84 8.04 12.29
C ALA A 7 -10.18 7.77 13.00
N ALA A 8 -10.28 6.71 13.82
CA ALA A 8 -11.48 6.50 14.65
C ALA A 8 -11.60 7.58 15.73
N GLN A 9 -10.46 8.11 16.21
CA GLN A 9 -10.41 9.18 17.19
C GLN A 9 -10.40 10.59 16.57
N GLU A 10 -10.41 10.70 15.23
CA GLU A 10 -10.31 11.96 14.49
C GLU A 10 -9.09 12.82 14.90
N GLN A 11 -7.99 12.18 15.31
CA GLN A 11 -6.79 12.85 15.79
C GLN A 11 -5.77 13.02 14.65
N PHE A 12 -5.85 14.16 13.95
CA PHE A 12 -4.99 14.48 12.79
C PHE A 12 -3.94 15.56 13.07
N SER A 13 -3.56 15.74 14.34
CA SER A 13 -2.61 16.78 14.73
C SER A 13 -1.22 16.55 14.12
N PHE A 14 -0.40 17.61 14.06
CA PHE A 14 0.98 17.50 13.55
C PHE A 14 1.82 16.48 14.34
N HIS A 15 1.54 16.29 15.63
CA HIS A 15 2.17 15.25 16.47
C HIS A 15 1.70 13.84 16.17
N ALA A 16 0.50 13.67 15.60
CA ALA A 16 0.01 12.37 15.14
C ALA A 16 0.73 11.89 13.86
N ARG A 17 1.57 12.75 13.24
CA ARG A 17 2.45 12.37 12.12
C ARG A 17 3.66 11.55 12.55
N ASP A 18 4.00 11.53 13.83
CA ASP A 18 5.10 10.68 14.34
C ASP A 18 4.71 9.19 14.41
N GLY A 19 3.45 8.89 14.08
CA GLY A 19 2.90 7.55 14.03
C GLY A 19 2.46 7.03 15.41
N VAL A 20 1.41 6.23 15.44
CA VAL A 20 0.93 5.55 16.65
C VAL A 20 1.22 4.06 16.53
N ARG A 21 1.97 3.52 17.48
CA ARG A 21 2.26 2.09 17.53
C ARG A 21 1.09 1.33 18.15
N HIS A 22 0.55 0.39 17.37
CA HIS A 22 -0.49 -0.55 17.77
C HIS A 22 0.12 -1.91 18.02
N LYS A 23 -0.41 -2.59 19.04
CA LYS A 23 -0.04 -3.98 19.34
C LYS A 23 -0.62 -4.94 18.30
N ALA A 24 0.00 -6.10 18.19
CA ALA A 24 -0.55 -7.26 17.51
C ALA A 24 -1.99 -7.57 17.98
N GLY A 25 -2.81 -8.03 17.04
CA GLY A 25 -4.22 -8.37 17.23
C GLY A 25 -5.20 -7.19 17.09
N ILE A 26 -4.72 -5.96 16.88
CA ILE A 26 -5.59 -4.79 16.62
C ILE A 26 -5.92 -4.67 15.13
N TRP A 27 -4.87 -4.68 14.29
CA TRP A 27 -4.98 -4.57 12.84
C TRP A 27 -4.53 -5.84 12.12
N PHE A 28 -3.38 -6.36 12.54
CA PHE A 28 -2.75 -7.59 12.05
C PHE A 28 -2.25 -8.41 13.24
N ASP A 29 -1.79 -9.62 13.01
CA ASP A 29 -1.20 -10.49 14.05
C ASP A 29 0.20 -10.04 14.50
N GLU A 30 0.66 -8.89 14.01
CA GLU A 30 1.95 -8.25 14.31
C GLU A 30 1.75 -6.77 14.69
N GLU A 31 2.78 -6.16 15.30
CA GLU A 31 2.74 -4.74 15.66
C GLU A 31 2.81 -3.84 14.42
N VAL A 32 2.06 -2.74 14.45
CA VAL A 32 2.05 -1.76 13.34
C VAL A 32 2.20 -0.33 13.83
N VAL A 33 2.80 0.51 13.00
CA VAL A 33 2.80 1.96 13.19
C VAL A 33 1.79 2.59 12.24
N GLU A 34 0.72 3.12 12.81
CA GLU A 34 -0.33 3.84 12.10
C GLU A 34 0.05 5.30 11.87
N HIS A 35 -0.09 5.79 10.63
CA HIS A 35 -0.07 7.20 10.29
C HIS A 35 -1.39 7.57 9.61
N SER A 36 -2.03 8.65 10.06
CA SER A 36 -3.30 9.10 9.48
C SER A 36 -3.22 10.55 9.05
N ILE A 37 -3.79 10.84 7.88
CA ILE A 37 -3.90 12.16 7.29
C ILE A 37 -5.35 12.39 6.88
N TYR A 38 -5.93 13.49 7.34
CA TYR A 38 -7.26 13.91 6.92
C TYR A 38 -7.19 14.92 5.80
N SER A 39 -8.02 14.73 4.77
CA SER A 39 -8.25 15.68 3.71
C SER A 39 -9.58 16.39 3.93
N GLU A 40 -9.52 17.67 4.26
CA GLU A 40 -10.70 18.52 4.41
C GLU A 40 -11.48 18.69 3.10
N GLU A 41 -10.77 18.82 1.97
CA GLU A 41 -11.35 19.01 0.64
C GLU A 41 -12.26 17.84 0.24
N TYR A 42 -11.83 16.61 0.53
CA TYR A 42 -12.56 15.41 0.16
C TYR A 42 -13.39 14.81 1.31
N GLY A 43 -13.23 15.32 2.53
CA GLY A 43 -13.85 14.76 3.73
C GLY A 43 -13.45 13.29 3.95
N LYS A 44 -12.19 12.95 3.66
CA LYS A 44 -11.66 11.57 3.72
C LYS A 44 -10.42 11.50 4.59
N THR A 45 -10.24 10.36 5.23
CA THR A 45 -9.01 10.03 5.95
C THR A 45 -8.24 8.96 5.22
N LEU A 46 -6.97 9.24 4.93
CA LEU A 46 -5.99 8.24 4.51
C LEU A 46 -5.29 7.72 5.76
N THR A 47 -5.24 6.40 5.93
CA THR A 47 -4.51 5.75 7.01
C THR A 47 -3.51 4.77 6.40
N VAL A 48 -2.25 4.89 6.81
CA VAL A 48 -1.12 4.05 6.40
C VAL A 48 -0.66 3.25 7.61
N LEU A 49 -0.61 1.92 7.48
CA LEU A 49 -0.15 1.01 8.53
C LEU A 49 1.21 0.44 8.10
N LEU A 50 2.27 0.78 8.83
CA LEU A 50 3.61 0.24 8.59
C LEU A 50 3.84 -0.95 9.53
N LEU A 51 4.12 -2.11 8.93
CA LEU A 51 4.56 -3.31 9.63
C LEU A 51 6.06 -3.15 9.95
N ASP A 52 6.51 -3.53 11.15
CA ASP A 52 7.95 -3.54 11.45
C ASP A 52 8.64 -4.59 10.55
N ASP A 53 9.70 -4.20 9.85
CA ASP A 53 10.37 -4.93 8.75
C ASP A 53 10.29 -6.47 8.84
N VAL A 54 9.24 -7.03 8.22
CA VAL A 54 9.13 -8.46 7.96
C VAL A 54 9.91 -8.75 6.69
N GLY A 55 11.23 -8.63 6.75
CA GLY A 55 12.16 -9.14 5.75
C GLY A 55 11.78 -8.82 4.30
N GLY A 56 11.63 -7.55 3.95
CA GLY A 56 11.43 -7.12 2.56
C GLY A 56 10.19 -7.66 1.85
N TYR A 57 9.89 -7.10 0.68
CA TYR A 57 8.98 -7.75 -0.26
C TYR A 57 9.63 -9.08 -0.64
N GLN A 58 8.99 -10.22 -0.37
CA GLN A 58 9.29 -11.40 -1.19
C GLN A 58 8.78 -11.06 -2.58
N ASP A 59 9.69 -10.73 -3.48
CA ASP A 59 9.38 -10.58 -4.89
C ASP A 59 8.70 -11.88 -5.32
N PRO A 60 7.43 -11.85 -5.76
CA PRO A 60 6.81 -13.04 -6.34
C PRO A 60 7.55 -13.52 -7.60
N ASP A 61 8.49 -12.73 -8.13
CA ASP A 61 9.36 -13.03 -9.27
C ASP A 61 10.47 -14.07 -8.99
N ASP A 62 10.50 -14.71 -7.82
CA ASP A 62 11.17 -16.03 -7.67
C ASP A 62 10.27 -17.18 -8.19
N PHE A 63 9.11 -16.85 -8.76
CA PHE A 63 8.42 -17.67 -9.77
C PHE A 63 8.85 -17.21 -11.15
N ASP A 64 9.32 -18.16 -11.95
CA ASP A 64 9.75 -18.06 -13.35
C ASP A 64 8.55 -17.67 -14.29
N GLU A 65 7.90 -16.52 -14.04
CA GLU A 65 6.75 -15.96 -14.81
C GLU A 65 7.18 -14.84 -15.78
N ASP A 66 8.47 -14.53 -15.87
CA ASP A 66 9.04 -13.51 -16.75
C ASP A 66 8.91 -13.84 -18.26
N ALA A 67 8.60 -15.08 -18.63
CA ALA A 67 8.54 -15.46 -20.04
C ALA A 67 7.22 -15.06 -20.75
N GLU A 68 6.10 -14.97 -20.02
CA GLU A 68 4.77 -14.77 -20.65
C GLU A 68 4.16 -13.37 -20.39
N LEU A 69 4.57 -12.68 -19.32
CA LEU A 69 4.02 -11.36 -18.95
C LEU A 69 4.69 -10.16 -19.64
N LEU A 70 5.89 -10.34 -20.21
CA LEU A 70 6.60 -9.27 -20.93
C LEU A 70 6.06 -9.01 -22.35
N THR A 71 5.11 -9.82 -22.83
CA THR A 71 4.37 -9.57 -24.08
C THR A 71 3.10 -8.77 -23.83
N ASP A 72 3.22 -7.47 -23.63
CA ASP A 72 2.09 -6.55 -23.76
C ASP A 72 1.50 -6.62 -25.19
N THR A 73 0.20 -6.35 -25.32
CA THR A 73 -0.56 -6.14 -26.56
C THR A 73 0.18 -5.22 -27.53
N TYR A 74 0.91 -4.20 -27.03
CA TYR A 74 1.75 -3.35 -27.87
C TYR A 74 2.90 -4.11 -28.54
N SER A 75 3.59 -4.99 -27.82
CA SER A 75 4.65 -5.85 -28.37
C SER A 75 4.12 -6.78 -29.46
N ASN A 76 2.93 -7.34 -29.27
CA ASN A 76 2.26 -8.18 -30.27
C ASN A 76 1.85 -7.40 -31.53
N PHE A 77 1.43 -6.15 -31.38
CA PHE A 77 1.06 -5.25 -32.48
C PHE A 77 2.25 -4.93 -33.38
N ILE A 78 3.40 -4.59 -32.77
CA ILE A 78 4.65 -4.30 -33.49
C ILE A 78 5.23 -5.56 -34.14
N ASN A 79 5.24 -6.70 -33.45
CA ASN A 79 5.76 -7.96 -33.99
C ASN A 79 4.93 -8.51 -35.16
N ASN A 80 3.62 -8.26 -35.18
CA ASN A 80 2.76 -8.58 -36.31
C ASN A 80 2.84 -7.58 -37.48
N GLY A 81 3.79 -6.63 -37.43
CA GLY A 81 4.10 -5.72 -38.54
C GLY A 81 3.07 -4.62 -38.77
N GLN A 82 2.16 -4.37 -37.83
CA GLN A 82 1.21 -3.27 -37.92
C GLN A 82 1.89 -1.96 -37.48
N LYS A 83 1.82 -0.92 -38.32
CA LYS A 83 2.35 0.41 -37.99
C LYS A 83 1.25 1.24 -37.36
N PRO A 84 1.48 1.88 -36.19
CA PRO A 84 0.53 2.86 -35.68
C PRO A 84 0.50 4.07 -36.64
N TYR A 85 -0.70 4.61 -36.85
CA TYR A 85 -0.96 5.76 -37.72
C TYR A 85 -0.34 7.06 -37.18
#